data_AF-P72037-F1
#
_entry.id   AF-P72037-F1
#
_cell.length_a   1.000
_cell.length_b   1.000
_cell.length_c   1.000
_cell.angle_alpha   90.00
_cell.angle_beta   90.00
_cell.angle_gamma   90.00
#
_symmetry.space_group_name_H-M   'P 1'
#
loop_
_entity.id
_entity.type
_entity.pdbx_description
1 polymer ?
#
loop_
_entity_poly.entity_id
_entity_poly.type
_entity_poly.pdbx_seq_one_letter_code
_entity_poly.pdbx_strand_id
1 'polypeptide(L)'
;MLSGIQQNTLMDNDPLAHGYYVADLLVALAVVVLMLRARRTRPELARMLLLGTLIGLVWELPVFGLSAWTNTPIIEWATPLPLPTVVFLLAHSVWDGPLLTMGWLLARALTGEPAGALGLTVQVLWGQLTALAVELSAILAGTWSYVDDLWFNPVMFWFRGHPVTAAMQLTWLLAPLCFAALVRRLALTAR
;
A
#
# COMPACT_ATOMS: atom_id res chain seq x y z
N MET A 1 26.68 -21.31 25.49
CA MET A 1 27.18 -20.29 24.53
C MET A 1 26.85 -20.59 23.06
N LEU A 2 26.48 -21.83 22.68
CA LEU A 2 26.13 -22.16 21.29
C LEU A 2 24.68 -21.80 20.86
N SER A 3 23.81 -21.39 21.79
CA SER A 3 22.41 -21.04 21.47
C SER A 3 22.25 -19.67 20.79
N GLY A 4 23.21 -18.75 20.97
CA GLY A 4 23.12 -17.40 20.39
C GLY A 4 23.55 -17.31 18.92
N ILE A 5 24.48 -18.17 18.49
CA ILE A 5 24.98 -18.15 17.09
C ILE A 5 23.97 -18.80 16.13
N GLN A 6 23.23 -19.81 16.58
CA GLN A 6 22.19 -20.43 15.77
C GLN A 6 20.94 -19.55 15.58
N GLN A 7 20.62 -18.67 16.54
CA GLN A 7 19.48 -17.75 16.37
C GLN A 7 19.78 -16.64 15.34
N ASN A 8 21.00 -16.11 15.31
CA ASN A 8 21.36 -15.09 14.32
C ASN A 8 21.36 -15.62 12.87
N THR A 9 21.72 -16.89 12.66
CA THR A 9 21.73 -17.47 11.30
C THR A 9 20.36 -17.91 10.80
N LEU A 10 19.40 -18.18 11.70
CA LEU A 10 18.03 -18.52 11.32
C LEU A 10 17.18 -17.28 10.99
N MET A 11 17.53 -16.10 11.49
CA MET A 11 16.83 -14.86 11.15
C MET A 11 17.27 -14.24 9.82
N ASP A 12 18.48 -14.52 9.34
CA ASP A 12 19.02 -13.85 8.15
C ASP A 12 18.35 -14.25 6.82
N ASN A 13 17.55 -15.32 6.78
CA ASN A 13 16.96 -15.80 5.53
C ASN A 13 15.58 -16.42 5.72
N ASP A 14 14.60 -15.71 6.31
CA ASP A 14 13.21 -16.17 6.22
C ASP A 14 12.78 -16.17 4.74
N PRO A 15 12.62 -17.34 4.09
CA PRO A 15 12.32 -17.40 2.66
C PRO A 15 10.95 -16.81 2.34
N LEU A 16 10.02 -16.81 3.30
CA LEU A 16 8.69 -16.25 3.12
C LEU A 16 8.75 -14.73 3.06
N ALA A 17 9.51 -14.10 3.96
CA ALA A 17 9.71 -12.65 3.98
C ALA A 17 10.40 -12.17 2.70
N HIS A 18 11.46 -12.86 2.28
CA HIS A 18 12.15 -12.56 1.01
C HIS A 18 11.21 -12.75 -0.20
N GLY A 19 10.43 -13.83 -0.21
CA GLY A 19 9.43 -14.09 -1.24
C GLY A 19 8.38 -12.99 -1.32
N TYR A 20 7.95 -12.45 -0.17
CA TYR A 20 7.01 -11.34 -0.09
C TYR A 20 7.60 -10.06 -0.71
N TYR A 21 8.83 -9.67 -0.34
CA TYR A 21 9.48 -8.50 -0.93
C TYR A 21 9.71 -8.64 -2.44
N VAL A 22 10.10 -9.83 -2.90
CA VAL A 22 10.25 -10.08 -4.34
C VAL A 22 8.91 -9.98 -5.05
N ALA A 23 7.84 -10.55 -4.48
CA ALA A 23 6.50 -10.46 -5.04
C ALA A 23 6.02 -9.00 -5.13
N ASP A 24 6.24 -8.23 -4.07
CA ASP A 24 5.91 -6.79 -4.02
C ASP A 24 6.55 -6.01 -5.19
N LEU A 25 7.86 -6.18 -5.38
CA LEU A 25 8.60 -5.55 -6.47
C LEU A 25 8.16 -6.02 -7.87
N LEU A 26 7.88 -7.32 -8.02
CA LEU A 26 7.40 -7.88 -9.29
C LEU A 26 6.03 -7.33 -9.68
N VAL A 27 5.12 -7.17 -8.72
CA VAL A 27 3.82 -6.57 -9.00
C VAL A 27 3.99 -5.09 -9.35
N ALA A 28 4.78 -4.32 -8.59
CA ALA A 28 5.05 -2.93 -8.92
C ALA A 28 5.62 -2.79 -10.34
N LEU A 29 6.58 -3.64 -10.73
CA LEU A 29 7.11 -3.67 -12.09
C LEU A 29 6.03 -3.99 -13.14
N ALA A 30 5.19 -4.99 -12.88
CA ALA A 30 4.09 -5.36 -13.77
C ALA A 30 3.10 -4.20 -13.96
N VAL A 31 2.83 -3.44 -12.91
CA VAL A 31 1.98 -2.24 -12.93
C VAL A 31 2.62 -1.13 -13.76
N VAL A 32 3.93 -0.89 -13.62
CA VAL A 32 4.64 0.08 -14.47
C VAL A 32 4.54 -0.32 -15.95
N VAL A 33 4.77 -1.61 -16.27
CA VAL A 33 4.63 -2.13 -17.64
C VAL A 33 3.20 -1.96 -18.15
N LEU A 34 2.20 -2.27 -17.32
CA LEU A 34 0.79 -2.07 -17.65
C LEU A 34 0.49 -0.60 -17.93
N MET A 35 0.94 0.31 -17.07
CA MET A 35 0.76 1.76 -17.23
C MET A 35 1.40 2.24 -18.54
N LEU A 36 2.62 1.82 -18.85
CA LEU A 36 3.33 2.17 -20.09
C LEU A 36 2.61 1.64 -21.34
N ARG A 37 2.07 0.42 -21.30
CA ARG A 37 1.26 -0.14 -22.40
C ARG A 37 -0.07 0.60 -22.54
N ALA A 38 -0.74 0.88 -21.42
CA ALA A 38 -2.01 1.59 -21.38
C ALA A 38 -1.89 3.03 -21.91
N ARG A 39 -0.73 3.70 -21.78
CA ARG A 39 -0.52 5.04 -22.38
C ARG A 39 -0.81 5.08 -23.88
N ARG A 40 -0.65 3.97 -24.60
CA ARG A 40 -0.90 3.88 -26.04
C ARG A 40 -2.33 3.47 -26.38
N THR A 41 -2.91 2.54 -25.62
CA THR A 41 -4.21 1.92 -25.96
C THR A 41 -5.38 2.44 -25.13
N ARG A 42 -5.14 2.85 -23.89
CA ARG A 42 -6.13 3.31 -22.90
C ARG A 42 -5.55 4.46 -22.07
N PRO A 43 -5.33 5.64 -22.66
CA PRO A 43 -4.63 6.75 -22.01
C PRO A 43 -5.32 7.19 -20.70
N GLU A 44 -6.65 7.12 -20.62
CA GLU A 44 -7.38 7.45 -19.39
C GLU A 44 -7.06 6.47 -18.25
N LEU A 45 -6.95 5.17 -18.55
CA LEU A 45 -6.52 4.18 -17.56
C LEU A 45 -5.09 4.46 -17.10
N ALA A 46 -4.18 4.79 -18.02
CA ALA A 46 -2.81 5.14 -17.66
C ALA A 46 -2.73 6.39 -16.77
N ARG A 47 -3.58 7.40 -17.01
CA ARG A 47 -3.69 8.59 -16.16
C ARG A 47 -4.25 8.25 -14.78
N MET A 48 -5.25 7.37 -14.70
CA MET A 48 -5.79 6.91 -13.42
C MET A 48 -4.74 6.13 -12.61
N LEU A 49 -4.00 5.22 -13.24
CA LEU A 49 -2.89 4.52 -12.59
C LEU A 49 -1.84 5.50 -12.07
N LEU A 50 -1.41 6.45 -12.91
CA LEU A 50 -0.45 7.48 -12.52
C LEU A 50 -0.98 8.35 -11.38
N LEU A 51 -2.25 8.76 -11.44
CA LEU A 51 -2.88 9.58 -10.41
C LEU A 51 -2.91 8.86 -9.06
N GLY A 52 -3.28 7.58 -9.05
CA GLY A 52 -3.28 6.80 -7.82
C GLY A 52 -1.85 6.61 -7.28
N THR A 53 -0.86 6.44 -8.15
CA THR A 53 0.55 6.40 -7.74
C THR A 53 1.04 7.71 -7.12
N LEU A 54 0.64 8.85 -7.69
CA LEU A 54 1.00 10.16 -7.15
C LEU A 54 0.32 10.44 -5.82
N ILE A 55 -0.92 9.96 -5.64
CA ILE A 55 -1.63 10.02 -4.36
C ILE A 55 -0.92 9.13 -3.33
N GLY A 56 -0.55 7.90 -3.70
CA GLY A 56 0.21 6.98 -2.86
C GLY A 56 1.51 7.57 -2.32
N LEU A 57 2.26 8.22 -3.20
CA LEU A 57 3.51 8.90 -2.84
C LEU A 57 3.33 9.92 -1.70
N VAL A 58 2.14 10.52 -1.52
CA VAL A 58 1.87 11.50 -0.47
C VAL A 58 2.03 10.89 0.93
N TRP A 59 1.63 9.63 1.15
CA TRP A 59 1.79 8.98 2.46
C TRP A 59 2.98 8.03 2.52
N GLU A 60 3.38 7.42 1.40
CA GLU A 60 4.56 6.55 1.40
C GLU A 60 5.85 7.33 1.70
N LEU A 61 5.95 8.59 1.25
CA LEU A 61 7.07 9.48 1.60
C LEU A 61 7.25 9.65 3.11
N PRO A 62 6.26 10.13 3.88
CA PRO A 62 6.41 10.27 5.32
C PRO A 62 6.50 8.92 6.05
N VAL A 63 5.78 7.87 5.62
CA VAL A 63 5.82 6.55 6.28
C VAL A 63 7.21 5.93 6.20
N PHE A 64 7.75 5.79 4.99
CA PHE A 64 9.11 5.26 4.81
C PHE A 64 10.16 6.26 5.32
N GLY A 65 9.91 7.56 5.18
CA GLY A 65 10.88 8.57 5.58
C GLY A 65 11.10 8.65 7.07
N LEU A 66 10.02 8.63 7.86
CA LEU A 66 10.12 8.55 9.32
C LEU A 66 10.74 7.22 9.76
N SER A 67 10.32 6.11 9.14
CA SER A 67 10.83 4.78 9.52
C SER A 67 12.31 4.60 9.22
N ALA A 68 12.83 5.15 8.12
CA ALA A 68 14.21 4.92 7.69
C ALA A 68 15.20 5.98 8.18
N TRP A 69 14.75 7.21 8.46
CA TRP A 69 15.65 8.35 8.66
C TRP A 69 15.41 9.12 9.96
N THR A 70 14.44 8.74 10.79
CA THR A 70 14.22 9.38 12.10
C THR A 70 14.25 8.37 13.24
N ASN A 71 14.32 8.89 14.48
CA ASN A 71 14.23 8.08 15.70
C ASN A 71 12.78 7.76 16.11
N THR A 72 11.81 8.05 15.23
CA THR A 72 10.37 7.86 15.46
C THR A 72 9.78 7.08 14.29
N PRO A 73 10.15 5.79 14.15
CA PRO A 73 9.67 4.97 13.05
C PRO A 73 8.17 4.73 13.15
N ILE A 74 7.49 4.74 12.01
CA ILE A 74 6.08 4.33 11.91
C ILE A 74 5.99 2.82 11.70
N ILE A 75 6.95 2.25 10.97
CA ILE A 75 7.07 0.84 10.66
C ILE A 75 8.36 0.29 11.24
N GLU A 76 8.28 -0.91 11.80
CA GLU A 76 9.41 -1.76 12.11
C GLU A 76 9.56 -2.85 11.05
N TRP A 77 10.78 -2.98 10.51
CA TRP A 77 11.14 -4.07 9.61
C TRP A 77 11.62 -5.27 10.41
N ALA A 78 10.74 -6.27 10.57
CA ALA A 78 11.07 -7.54 11.20
C ALA A 78 12.12 -8.32 10.38
N THR A 79 12.02 -8.23 9.05
CA THR A 79 13.06 -8.69 8.12
C THR A 79 13.66 -7.47 7.41
N PRO A 80 15.00 -7.32 7.34
CA PRO A 80 15.61 -6.20 6.62
C PRO A 80 15.19 -6.14 5.15
N LEU A 81 15.02 -4.91 4.63
CA LEU A 81 14.71 -4.71 3.21
C LEU A 81 15.87 -5.20 2.33
N PRO A 82 15.62 -6.04 1.30
CA PRO A 82 16.67 -6.58 0.43
C PRO A 82 17.23 -5.55 -0.57
N LEU A 83 16.59 -4.38 -0.67
CA LEU A 83 16.97 -3.26 -1.52
C LEU A 83 16.79 -1.95 -0.74
N PRO A 84 17.40 -0.84 -1.19
CA PRO A 84 17.27 0.45 -0.51
C PRO A 84 15.81 0.85 -0.29
N THR A 85 15.52 1.47 0.86
CA THR A 85 14.18 1.94 1.27
C THR A 85 13.43 2.69 0.17
N VAL A 86 14.14 3.53 -0.60
CA VAL A 86 13.55 4.31 -1.70
C VAL A 86 12.93 3.43 -2.80
N VAL A 87 13.44 2.21 -3.01
CA VAL A 87 12.88 1.27 -3.98
C VAL A 87 11.51 0.78 -3.51
N PHE A 88 11.38 0.40 -2.24
CA PHE A 88 10.11 -0.05 -1.66
C PHE A 88 9.09 1.07 -1.52
N LEU A 89 9.54 2.27 -1.15
CA LEU A 89 8.71 3.48 -1.16
C LEU A 89 8.06 3.71 -2.54
N LEU A 90 8.86 3.66 -3.60
CA LEU A 90 8.36 3.82 -4.96
C LEU A 90 7.49 2.64 -5.40
N ALA A 91 7.85 1.41 -5.03
CA ALA A 91 7.06 0.22 -5.34
C ALA A 91 5.67 0.25 -4.70
N HIS A 92 5.60 0.58 -3.41
CA HIS A 92 4.35 0.75 -2.67
C HIS A 92 3.51 1.90 -3.23
N SER A 93 4.14 3.04 -3.57
CA SER A 93 3.42 4.12 -4.26
C SER A 93 2.84 3.64 -5.59
N VAL A 94 3.57 2.81 -6.34
CA VAL A 94 3.09 2.24 -7.61
C VAL A 94 1.89 1.31 -7.38
N TRP A 95 1.85 0.54 -6.29
CA TRP A 95 0.71 -0.31 -5.92
C TRP A 95 -0.59 0.46 -5.72
N ASP A 96 -0.53 1.67 -5.19
CA ASP A 96 -1.71 2.48 -4.92
C ASP A 96 -2.45 2.89 -6.20
N GLY A 97 -1.72 3.02 -7.32
CA GLY A 97 -2.28 3.27 -8.65
C GLY A 97 -3.38 2.28 -9.03
N PRO A 98 -3.06 0.99 -9.17
CA PRO A 98 -4.02 -0.08 -9.39
C PRO A 98 -5.06 -0.22 -8.29
N LEU A 99 -4.71 -0.14 -7.01
CA LEU A 99 -5.66 -0.33 -5.92
C LEU A 99 -6.78 0.71 -5.98
N LEU A 100 -6.45 1.99 -6.14
CA LEU A 100 -7.42 3.07 -6.28
C LEU A 100 -8.22 2.96 -7.60
N THR A 101 -7.53 2.64 -8.70
CA THR A 101 -8.17 2.45 -10.00
C THR A 101 -9.17 1.29 -9.98
N MET A 102 -8.81 0.17 -9.34
CA MET A 102 -9.71 -0.99 -9.18
C MET A 102 -10.91 -0.63 -8.32
N GLY A 103 -10.73 0.11 -7.22
CA GLY A 103 -11.84 0.60 -6.42
C GLY A 103 -12.82 1.44 -7.23
N TRP A 104 -12.34 2.35 -8.07
CA TRP A 104 -13.18 3.14 -8.97
C TRP A 104 -13.92 2.28 -10.00
N LEU A 105 -13.22 1.34 -10.64
CA LEU A 105 -13.81 0.44 -11.64
C LEU A 105 -14.86 -0.48 -11.01
N LEU A 106 -14.60 -0.99 -9.81
CA LEU A 106 -15.52 -1.80 -9.02
C LEU A 106 -16.77 -1.00 -8.66
N ALA A 107 -16.61 0.22 -8.14
CA ALA A 107 -17.73 1.11 -7.85
C ALA A 107 -18.58 1.37 -9.09
N ARG A 108 -17.94 1.69 -10.23
CA ARG A 108 -18.66 1.86 -11.49
C ARG A 108 -19.42 0.60 -11.91
N ALA A 109 -18.82 -0.58 -11.76
CA ALA A 109 -19.46 -1.83 -12.14
C ALA A 109 -20.69 -2.15 -11.26
N LEU A 110 -20.63 -1.82 -9.96
CA LEU A 110 -21.70 -2.12 -9.00
C LEU A 110 -22.79 -1.05 -8.93
N THR A 111 -22.46 0.22 -9.18
CA THR A 111 -23.37 1.35 -8.94
C THR A 111 -23.68 2.18 -10.18
N GLY A 112 -22.93 2.03 -11.28
CA GLY A 112 -23.01 2.89 -12.46
C GLY A 112 -22.41 4.31 -12.27
N GLU A 113 -22.48 4.84 -11.05
CA GLU A 113 -22.04 6.19 -10.66
C GLU A 113 -20.93 6.09 -9.60
N PRO A 114 -19.64 5.95 -9.99
CA PRO A 114 -18.54 5.79 -9.04
C PRO A 114 -18.33 7.02 -8.14
N ALA A 115 -18.68 8.22 -8.61
CA ALA A 115 -18.58 9.45 -7.82
C ALA A 115 -19.83 9.74 -6.96
N GLY A 116 -20.89 8.94 -7.08
CA GLY A 116 -22.07 9.03 -6.23
C GLY A 116 -21.82 8.47 -4.82
N ALA A 117 -22.69 8.76 -3.87
CA ALA A 117 -22.51 8.33 -2.46
C ALA A 117 -22.26 6.83 -2.33
N LEU A 118 -23.06 5.99 -3.01
CA LEU A 118 -22.89 4.54 -3.00
C LEU A 118 -21.57 4.11 -3.63
N GLY A 119 -21.16 4.76 -4.73
CA GLY A 119 -19.88 4.47 -5.39
C GLY A 119 -18.67 4.85 -4.53
N LEU A 120 -18.76 5.94 -3.77
CA LEU A 120 -17.75 6.32 -2.78
C LEU A 120 -17.71 5.32 -1.62
N THR A 121 -18.87 4.85 -1.14
CA THR A 121 -18.93 3.79 -0.12
C THR A 121 -18.23 2.51 -0.60
N VAL A 122 -18.49 2.06 -1.84
CA VAL A 122 -17.80 0.89 -2.42
C VAL A 122 -16.28 1.10 -2.45
N GLN A 123 -15.83 2.28 -2.89
CA GLN A 123 -14.41 2.62 -2.96
C GLN A 123 -13.74 2.63 -1.59
N VAL A 124 -14.39 3.19 -0.58
CA VAL A 124 -13.88 3.20 0.80
C VAL A 124 -13.80 1.78 1.34
N LEU A 125 -14.87 0.98 1.20
CA LEU A 125 -14.86 -0.41 1.67
C LEU A 125 -13.75 -1.23 0.98
N TRP A 126 -13.58 -1.06 -0.33
CA TRP A 126 -12.47 -1.65 -1.06
C TRP A 126 -11.12 -1.23 -0.47
N GLY A 127 -10.90 0.08 -0.25
CA GLY A 127 -9.68 0.61 0.33
C GLY A 127 -9.38 0.04 1.73
N GLN A 128 -10.39 -0.03 2.60
CA GLN A 128 -10.22 -0.61 3.95
C GLN A 128 -9.84 -2.10 3.88
N LEU A 129 -10.50 -2.87 3.00
CA LEU A 129 -10.20 -4.29 2.81
C LEU A 129 -8.79 -4.50 2.28
N THR A 130 -8.35 -3.71 1.30
CA THR A 130 -7.01 -3.83 0.73
C THR A 130 -5.92 -3.38 1.70
N ALA A 131 -6.15 -2.29 2.45
CA ALA A 131 -5.23 -1.82 3.48
C ALA A 131 -4.99 -2.90 4.54
N LEU A 132 -6.08 -3.46 5.07
CA LEU A 132 -6.02 -4.53 6.05
C LEU A 132 -5.34 -5.78 5.46
N ALA A 133 -5.65 -6.15 4.21
CA ALA A 133 -5.04 -7.30 3.57
C ALA A 133 -3.52 -7.16 3.42
N VAL A 134 -3.03 -5.97 3.02
CA VAL A 134 -1.59 -5.69 2.93
C VAL A 134 -0.93 -5.84 4.29
N GLU A 135 -1.46 -5.19 5.32
CA GLU A 135 -0.91 -5.22 6.66
C GLU A 135 -0.90 -6.63 7.28
N LEU A 136 -2.01 -7.37 7.18
CA LEU A 136 -2.06 -8.75 7.64
C LEU A 136 -1.11 -9.64 6.85
N SER A 137 -0.97 -9.43 5.54
CA SER A 137 -0.05 -10.21 4.71
C SER A 137 1.42 -9.96 5.07
N ALA A 138 1.78 -8.72 5.41
CA ALA A 138 3.11 -8.37 5.87
C ALA A 138 3.45 -9.01 7.22
N ILE A 139 2.50 -8.98 8.17
CA ILE A 139 2.65 -9.66 9.48
C ILE A 139 2.77 -11.18 9.28
N LEU A 140 1.95 -11.79 8.42
CA LEU A 140 2.02 -13.22 8.13
C LEU A 140 3.33 -13.63 7.46
N ALA A 141 3.90 -12.75 6.63
CA ALA A 141 5.17 -12.96 5.97
C ALA A 141 6.40 -12.64 6.84
N GLY A 142 6.21 -12.07 8.03
CA GLY A 142 7.31 -11.67 8.91
C GLY A 142 8.15 -10.51 8.36
N THR A 143 7.57 -9.66 7.50
CA THR A 143 8.31 -8.59 6.84
C THR A 143 8.37 -7.32 7.66
N TRP A 144 7.20 -6.77 8.01
CA TRP A 144 7.09 -5.50 8.70
C TRP A 144 5.78 -5.38 9.47
N SER A 145 5.76 -4.52 10.49
CA SER A 145 4.55 -4.14 11.25
C SER A 145 4.62 -2.69 11.68
N TYR A 146 3.47 -2.08 11.99
CA TYR A 146 3.46 -0.74 12.58
C TYR A 146 3.98 -0.74 14.02
N VAL A 147 4.42 0.42 14.47
CA VAL A 147 4.79 0.69 15.86
C VAL A 147 3.55 1.11 16.67
N ASP A 148 3.45 0.66 17.92
CA ASP A 148 2.29 0.81 18.79
C ASP A 148 2.33 2.02 19.75
N ASP A 149 3.45 2.71 19.86
CA ASP A 149 3.70 3.77 20.86
C ASP A 149 3.53 5.21 20.32
N LEU A 150 2.95 5.37 19.13
CA LEU A 150 2.77 6.65 18.47
C LEU A 150 1.37 7.24 18.72
N TRP A 151 1.29 8.43 19.32
CA TRP A 151 0.02 9.10 19.66
C TRP A 151 -0.93 9.35 18.46
N PHE A 152 -0.38 9.51 17.26
CA PHE A 152 -1.14 9.73 16.02
C PHE A 152 -1.46 8.44 15.25
N ASN A 153 -0.93 7.30 15.69
CA ASN A 153 -1.14 6.00 15.06
C ASN A 153 -1.66 4.98 16.09
N PRO A 154 -2.84 5.20 16.69
CA PRO A 154 -3.35 4.34 17.74
C PRO A 154 -3.61 2.92 17.21
N VAL A 155 -3.33 1.93 18.05
CA VAL A 155 -3.65 0.53 17.78
C VAL A 155 -5.17 0.33 17.80
N MET A 156 -5.72 -0.28 16.76
CA MET A 156 -7.12 -0.68 16.70
C MET A 156 -7.31 -2.07 17.32
N PHE A 157 -6.45 -3.03 16.95
CA PHE A 157 -6.43 -4.39 17.50
C PHE A 157 -5.07 -5.05 17.28
N TRP A 158 -4.86 -6.20 17.92
CA TRP A 158 -3.64 -6.98 17.82
C TRP A 158 -3.83 -8.20 16.92
N PHE A 159 -2.88 -8.48 16.04
CA PHE A 159 -2.86 -9.66 15.20
C PHE A 159 -1.50 -10.36 15.31
N ARG A 160 -1.50 -11.59 15.85
CA ARG A 160 -0.29 -12.39 16.11
C ARG A 160 0.81 -11.65 16.88
N GLY A 161 0.43 -10.78 17.82
CA GLY A 161 1.38 -10.00 18.62
C GLY A 161 1.88 -8.71 17.96
N HIS A 162 1.43 -8.41 16.74
CA HIS A 162 1.72 -7.15 16.04
C HIS A 162 0.49 -6.22 16.06
N PRO A 163 0.67 -4.90 16.17
CA PRO A 163 -0.44 -3.97 16.18
C PRO A 163 -0.99 -3.78 14.77
N VAL A 164 -2.32 -3.72 14.67
CA VAL A 164 -3.03 -3.22 13.49
C VAL A 164 -3.53 -1.82 13.80
N THR A 165 -3.10 -0.81 13.03
CA THR A 165 -3.20 0.59 13.47
C THR A 165 -4.13 1.46 12.63
N ALA A 166 -4.63 2.55 13.25
CA ALA A 166 -5.65 3.38 12.65
C ALA A 166 -5.12 4.32 11.55
N ALA A 167 -3.84 4.73 11.58
CA ALA A 167 -3.35 5.75 10.64
C ALA A 167 -3.48 5.29 9.18
N MET A 168 -3.21 4.02 8.90
CA MET A 168 -3.40 3.49 7.55
C MET A 168 -4.86 3.34 7.15
N GLN A 169 -5.73 2.93 8.07
CA GLN A 169 -7.17 2.88 7.77
C GLN A 169 -7.73 4.28 7.50
N LEU A 170 -7.28 5.30 8.22
CA LEU A 170 -7.62 6.70 7.94
C LEU A 170 -7.07 7.18 6.59
N THR A 171 -5.83 6.79 6.26
CA THR A 171 -5.24 7.07 4.94
C THR A 171 -6.08 6.45 3.83
N TRP A 172 -6.48 5.19 3.96
CA TRP A 172 -7.33 4.47 3.01
C TRP A 172 -8.81 4.84 3.07
N LEU A 173 -9.25 5.61 4.06
CA LEU A 173 -10.54 6.28 4.06
C LEU A 173 -10.49 7.53 3.16
N LEU A 174 -9.41 8.31 3.24
CA LEU A 174 -9.27 9.58 2.53
C LEU A 174 -8.79 9.39 1.09
N ALA A 175 -7.86 8.46 0.83
CA ALA A 175 -7.25 8.25 -0.47
C ALA A 175 -8.27 7.98 -1.59
N PRO A 176 -9.29 7.09 -1.43
CA PRO A 176 -10.29 6.88 -2.45
C PRO A 176 -11.17 8.10 -2.70
N LEU A 177 -11.44 8.92 -1.67
CA LEU A 177 -12.21 10.16 -1.82
C LEU A 177 -11.41 11.21 -2.62
N CYS A 178 -10.13 11.39 -2.29
CA CYS A 178 -9.22 12.25 -3.05
C CYS A 178 -9.09 11.79 -4.50
N PHE A 179 -8.92 10.48 -4.71
CA PHE A 179 -8.83 9.88 -6.04
C PHE A 179 -10.11 10.13 -6.84
N ALA A 180 -11.28 9.83 -6.29
CA ALA A 180 -12.57 10.05 -6.96
C ALA A 180 -12.79 11.53 -7.32
N ALA A 181 -12.45 12.46 -6.42
CA ALA A 181 -12.54 13.89 -6.67
C ALA A 181 -11.63 14.33 -7.83
N LEU A 182 -10.40 13.83 -7.88
CA LEU A 182 -9.41 14.15 -8.92
C LEU A 182 -9.77 13.52 -10.27
N VAL A 183 -10.21 12.25 -10.28
CA VAL A 183 -10.72 11.57 -11.48
C VAL A 183 -11.91 12.33 -12.07
N ARG A 184 -12.85 12.78 -11.23
CA ARG A 184 -13.99 13.61 -11.66
C ARG A 184 -13.53 14.96 -12.20
N ARG A 185 -12.63 15.65 -11.50
CA ARG A 185 -12.12 16.98 -11.89
C ARG A 185 -11.38 16.94 -13.23
N LEU A 186 -10.62 15.87 -13.47
CA LEU A 186 -9.87 15.66 -14.70
C LEU A 186 -10.71 15.00 -15.82
N ALA A 187 -12.00 14.77 -15.57
CA ALA A 187 -12.94 14.14 -16.49
C ALA A 187 -12.44 12.79 -17.06
N LEU A 188 -11.68 12.04 -16.26
CA LEU A 188 -11.12 10.76 -16.71
C LEU A 188 -12.26 9.74 -16.79
N THR A 189 -12.49 9.22 -17.99
CA THR A 189 -13.45 8.16 -18.24
C THR A 189 -12.70 6.95 -18.76
N ALA A 190 -12.18 6.11 -17.86
CA ALA A 190 -11.54 4.85 -18.26
C ALA A 190 -12.60 3.88 -18.81
N ARG A 191 -13.04 4.08 -20.05
CA ARG A 191 -13.94 3.15 -20.75
C ARG A 191 -13.23 1.83 -21.07
#